data_AF-A0A1L4FSZ5-F1
#
_entry.id   AF-A0A1L4FSZ5-F1
#
_cell.length_a   1.000
_cell.length_b   1.000
_cell.length_c   1.000
_cell.angle_alpha   90.00
_cell.angle_beta   90.00
_cell.angle_gamma   90.00
#
_symmetry.space_group_name_H-M   'P 1'
#
loop_
_entity.id
_entity.type
_entity.pdbx_description
1 polymer ?
#
loop_
_entity_poly.entity_id
_entity_poly.type
_entity_poly.pdbx_seq_one_letter_code
_entity_poly.pdbx_strand_id
1 'polypeptide(L)'
;MSKYEFYIDFEAISNPYLNRVIPNLSEFPFFYTIGAYDQNNHFKTKTSMLNFSDATRANHLEKLRQLLIHDIRSLTKKEFEINNENVKFIGWNPHLENSITTKLFNIPTYALYKESQISLELITKGGNFSDDYFEYFKSLDLKDEMYTSVVHSGKTGVMASYSGFILYCYFKKKYYKKDELKKVVNVSKITSDLAYYNRDDVLKLHYIKQNWTTLEPKIKKLNKIRQKIIKIQNEIIKLSDTKRRIIESEVNLQLNLNDYFNKMNPNELDIKSGINLLEKIIKLYQKWGYDYKYYSSAVANLTKKWTSIKVLKSFVDKKSEQQKIIDIVNGIDKQISKCRQSLKDLKANLLKIF
;
A
#
# COMPACT_ATOMS: atom_id res chain seq x y z
N MET A 1 -7.51 10.19 -38.94
CA MET A 1 -8.75 9.63 -38.34
C MET A 1 -8.62 9.67 -36.82
N SER A 2 -9.70 9.91 -36.08
CA SER A 2 -9.69 9.81 -34.61
C SER A 2 -9.62 8.35 -34.18
N LYS A 3 -8.75 8.01 -33.23
CA LYS A 3 -8.63 6.66 -32.66
C LYS A 3 -9.93 6.26 -31.94
N TYR A 4 -10.26 4.98 -31.95
CA TYR A 4 -11.30 4.43 -31.09
C TYR A 4 -10.81 4.40 -29.64
N GLU A 5 -11.55 5.05 -28.75
CA GLU A 5 -11.27 5.06 -27.32
C GLU A 5 -12.02 3.91 -26.63
N PHE A 6 -11.27 3.09 -25.89
CA PHE A 6 -11.81 1.99 -25.09
C PHE A 6 -11.42 2.17 -23.63
N TYR A 7 -12.43 2.24 -22.77
CA TYR A 7 -12.27 2.28 -21.32
C TYR A 7 -12.17 0.84 -20.83
N ILE A 8 -11.11 0.49 -20.12
CA ILE A 8 -10.84 -0.90 -19.77
C ILE A 8 -10.34 -1.01 -18.33
N ASP A 9 -10.76 -2.08 -17.68
CA ASP A 9 -10.33 -2.49 -16.36
C ASP A 9 -10.17 -4.02 -16.33
N PHE A 10 -9.09 -4.52 -15.73
CA PHE A 10 -8.80 -5.96 -15.65
C PHE A 10 -8.76 -6.44 -14.19
N GLU A 11 -9.22 -7.66 -13.96
CA GLU A 11 -8.85 -8.44 -12.78
C GLU A 11 -7.81 -9.50 -13.11
N ALA A 12 -6.87 -9.66 -12.19
CA ALA A 12 -5.87 -10.70 -12.22
C ALA A 12 -5.79 -11.42 -10.88
N ILE A 13 -5.52 -12.73 -10.93
CA ILE A 13 -5.08 -13.45 -9.75
C ILE A 13 -3.66 -12.96 -9.47
N SER A 14 -3.45 -12.38 -8.30
CA SER A 14 -2.18 -11.79 -7.88
C SER A 14 -1.56 -12.53 -6.70
N ASN A 15 -0.32 -12.20 -6.35
CA ASN A 15 0.32 -12.76 -5.17
C ASN A 15 -0.33 -12.22 -3.88
N PRO A 16 -0.48 -13.06 -2.84
CA PRO A 16 0.13 -14.40 -2.68
C PRO A 16 -0.67 -15.58 -3.28
N TYR A 17 -1.88 -15.35 -3.79
CA TYR A 17 -2.79 -16.43 -4.22
C TYR A 17 -2.27 -17.16 -5.44
N LEU A 18 -1.75 -16.42 -6.42
CA LEU A 18 -1.26 -16.97 -7.67
C LEU A 18 -0.13 -17.98 -7.46
N ASN A 19 0.87 -17.64 -6.64
CA ASN A 19 2.01 -18.52 -6.36
C ASN A 19 1.61 -19.90 -5.81
N ARG A 20 0.42 -20.06 -5.24
CA ARG A 20 -0.08 -21.36 -4.74
C ARG A 20 -0.60 -22.28 -5.83
N VAL A 21 -1.03 -21.73 -6.97
CA VAL A 21 -1.64 -22.49 -8.07
C VAL A 21 -0.81 -22.49 -9.34
N ILE A 22 -0.06 -21.41 -9.57
CA ILE A 22 0.86 -21.20 -10.70
C ILE A 22 2.13 -20.50 -10.17
N PRO A 23 3.11 -21.25 -9.65
CA PRO A 23 4.35 -20.67 -9.14
C PRO A 23 5.13 -19.89 -10.20
N ASN A 24 5.89 -18.88 -9.78
CA ASN A 24 6.78 -18.08 -10.64
C ASN A 24 6.03 -17.28 -11.71
N LEU A 25 4.80 -16.86 -11.42
CA LEU A 25 4.05 -15.91 -12.23
C LEU A 25 3.63 -14.75 -11.32
N SER A 26 3.76 -13.51 -11.79
CA SER A 26 3.43 -12.33 -10.99
C SER A 26 1.93 -12.05 -10.95
N GLU A 27 1.26 -12.27 -12.07
CA GLU A 27 -0.17 -12.00 -12.28
C GLU A 27 -0.74 -12.96 -13.33
N PHE A 28 -2.01 -13.35 -13.17
CA PHE A 28 -2.76 -14.13 -14.15
C PHE A 28 -4.08 -13.40 -14.47
N PRO A 29 -4.11 -12.58 -15.52
CA PRO A 29 -5.32 -11.86 -15.90
C PRO A 29 -6.40 -12.84 -16.34
N PHE A 30 -7.63 -12.64 -15.86
CA PHE A 30 -8.71 -13.60 -16.07
C PHE A 30 -10.08 -12.95 -16.28
N PHE A 31 -10.24 -11.68 -15.95
CA PHE A 31 -11.50 -10.98 -16.06
C PHE A 31 -11.24 -9.57 -16.58
N TYR A 32 -12.17 -9.02 -17.35
CA TYR A 32 -12.14 -7.61 -17.69
C TYR A 32 -13.52 -7.08 -18.03
N THR A 33 -13.66 -5.77 -17.96
CA THR A 33 -14.72 -5.03 -18.60
C THR A 33 -14.10 -4.03 -19.57
N ILE A 34 -14.69 -3.93 -20.75
CA ILE A 34 -14.36 -2.95 -21.76
C ILE A 34 -15.60 -2.12 -22.11
N GLY A 35 -15.42 -0.82 -22.24
CA GLY A 35 -16.46 0.15 -22.57
C GLY A 35 -16.08 0.99 -23.78
N ALA A 36 -17.04 1.21 -24.67
CA ALA A 36 -16.87 2.06 -25.86
C ALA A 36 -18.21 2.67 -26.29
N TYR A 37 -18.12 3.72 -27.08
CA TYR A 37 -19.29 4.26 -27.78
C TYR A 37 -19.62 3.42 -29.00
N ASP A 38 -20.89 3.06 -29.15
CA ASP A 38 -21.38 2.42 -30.35
C ASP A 38 -21.60 3.42 -31.49
N GLN A 39 -22.10 2.93 -32.63
CA GLN A 39 -22.37 3.74 -33.81
C GLN A 39 -23.46 4.81 -33.59
N ASN A 40 -24.31 4.63 -32.57
CA ASN A 40 -25.37 5.55 -32.18
C ASN A 40 -24.94 6.49 -31.04
N ASN A 41 -23.63 6.55 -30.74
CA ASN A 41 -23.07 7.34 -29.65
C ASN A 41 -23.62 6.96 -28.26
N HIS A 42 -24.02 5.71 -28.07
CA HIS A 42 -24.37 5.17 -26.75
C HIS A 42 -23.16 4.46 -26.14
N PHE A 43 -22.85 4.79 -24.89
CA PHE A 43 -21.79 4.08 -24.15
C PHE A 43 -22.28 2.69 -23.77
N LYS A 44 -21.55 1.66 -24.22
CA LYS A 44 -21.84 0.26 -23.93
C LYS A 44 -20.64 -0.40 -23.29
N THR A 45 -20.91 -1.33 -22.39
CA THR A 45 -19.90 -2.15 -21.70
C THR A 45 -20.06 -3.62 -22.08
N LYS A 46 -18.94 -4.33 -22.11
CA LYS A 46 -18.88 -5.78 -22.29
C LYS A 46 -17.91 -6.34 -21.25
N THR A 47 -18.39 -7.30 -20.48
CA THR A 47 -17.65 -7.93 -19.41
C THR A 47 -17.44 -9.40 -19.75
N SER A 48 -16.22 -9.87 -19.61
CA SER A 48 -15.83 -11.22 -20.03
C SER A 48 -14.82 -11.83 -19.08
N MET A 49 -14.94 -13.15 -18.92
CA MET A 49 -14.05 -13.97 -18.12
C MET A 49 -13.35 -15.00 -19.00
N LEU A 50 -12.04 -15.14 -18.81
CA LEU A 50 -11.26 -16.22 -19.40
C LEU A 50 -11.76 -17.57 -18.88
N ASN A 51 -12.01 -18.51 -19.79
CA ASN A 51 -12.37 -19.86 -19.39
C ASN A 51 -11.16 -20.55 -18.74
N PHE A 52 -11.22 -20.81 -17.43
CA PHE A 52 -10.14 -21.50 -16.74
C PHE A 52 -10.02 -22.97 -17.11
N SER A 53 -11.04 -23.59 -17.69
CA SER A 53 -10.98 -25.02 -18.05
C SER A 53 -9.87 -25.30 -19.07
N ASP A 54 -9.71 -24.43 -20.06
CA ASP A 54 -8.80 -24.59 -21.19
C ASP A 54 -7.59 -23.63 -21.16
N ALA A 55 -7.62 -22.60 -20.32
CA ALA A 55 -6.48 -21.71 -20.12
C ALA A 55 -5.35 -22.39 -19.33
N THR A 56 -4.11 -22.20 -19.78
CA THR A 56 -2.87 -22.69 -19.18
C THR A 56 -1.88 -21.54 -19.06
N ARG A 57 -0.79 -21.75 -18.32
CA ARG A 57 0.30 -20.76 -18.25
C ARG A 57 0.81 -20.36 -19.64
N ALA A 58 0.88 -21.31 -20.58
CA ALA A 58 1.44 -21.06 -21.91
C ALA A 58 0.50 -20.30 -22.86
N ASN A 59 -0.82 -20.49 -22.75
CA ASN A 59 -1.79 -19.96 -23.73
C ASN A 59 -2.79 -18.93 -23.18
N HIS A 60 -2.77 -18.61 -21.88
CA HIS A 60 -3.76 -17.71 -21.27
C HIS A 60 -3.80 -16.31 -21.91
N LEU A 61 -2.63 -15.72 -22.22
CA LEU A 61 -2.58 -14.40 -22.86
C LEU A 61 -3.15 -14.42 -24.27
N GLU A 62 -2.86 -15.45 -25.06
CA GLU A 62 -3.41 -15.57 -26.42
C GLU A 62 -4.93 -15.77 -26.39
N LYS A 63 -5.44 -16.61 -25.48
CA LYS A 63 -6.89 -16.77 -25.29
C LYS A 63 -7.55 -15.46 -24.84
N LEU A 64 -6.91 -14.72 -23.93
CA LEU A 64 -7.40 -13.40 -23.48
C LEU A 64 -7.40 -12.40 -24.64
N ARG A 65 -6.36 -12.39 -25.48
CA ARG A 65 -6.26 -11.57 -26.69
C ARG A 65 -7.42 -11.82 -27.64
N GLN A 66 -7.70 -13.10 -27.95
CA GLN A 66 -8.79 -13.49 -28.84
C GLN A 66 -10.17 -13.08 -28.30
N LEU A 67 -10.40 -13.28 -27.01
CA LEU A 67 -11.64 -12.88 -26.35
C LEU A 67 -11.84 -11.36 -26.40
N LEU A 68 -10.78 -10.59 -26.12
CA LEU A 68 -10.84 -9.13 -26.14
C LEU A 68 -11.03 -8.56 -27.55
N ILE A 69 -10.39 -9.15 -28.58
CA ILE A 69 -10.63 -8.80 -29.99
C ILE A 69 -12.11 -9.02 -30.34
N HIS A 70 -12.65 -10.18 -29.96
CA HIS A 70 -14.05 -10.52 -30.22
C HIS A 70 -15.00 -9.50 -29.57
N ASP A 71 -14.77 -9.15 -28.31
CA ASP A 71 -15.61 -8.18 -27.59
C ASP A 71 -15.50 -6.76 -28.14
N ILE A 72 -14.30 -6.31 -28.54
CA ILE A 72 -14.08 -5.00 -29.19
C ILE A 72 -14.88 -4.89 -30.49
N ARG A 73 -14.81 -5.93 -31.33
CA ARG A 73 -15.57 -5.98 -32.59
C ARG A 73 -17.08 -6.05 -32.32
N SER A 74 -17.48 -6.79 -31.28
CA SER A 74 -18.88 -6.90 -30.88
C SER A 74 -19.46 -5.57 -30.38
N LEU A 75 -18.69 -4.78 -29.64
CA LEU A 75 -19.09 -3.45 -29.14
C LEU A 75 -19.17 -2.41 -30.26
N THR A 76 -18.18 -2.38 -31.14
CA THR A 76 -18.06 -1.34 -32.19
C THR A 76 -18.83 -1.67 -33.47
N LYS A 77 -19.14 -2.96 -33.70
CA LYS A 77 -19.67 -3.48 -34.97
C LYS A 77 -18.80 -3.11 -36.16
N LYS A 78 -17.48 -3.05 -35.96
CA LYS A 78 -16.49 -2.70 -36.99
C LYS A 78 -15.33 -3.69 -36.96
N GLU A 79 -14.83 -4.00 -38.15
CA GLU A 79 -13.60 -4.76 -38.35
C GLU A 79 -12.46 -3.77 -38.62
N PHE A 80 -11.48 -3.76 -37.71
CA PHE A 80 -10.24 -2.99 -37.87
C PHE A 80 -9.10 -3.70 -37.12
N GLU A 81 -7.87 -3.37 -37.50
CA GLU A 81 -6.70 -3.87 -36.79
C GLU A 81 -6.53 -3.15 -35.45
N ILE A 82 -6.38 -3.93 -34.38
CA ILE A 82 -6.12 -3.40 -33.04
C ILE A 82 -4.62 -3.08 -32.92
N ASN A 83 -4.28 -1.84 -33.24
CA ASN A 83 -2.93 -1.30 -33.17
C ASN A 83 -2.95 0.12 -32.55
N ASN A 84 -1.77 0.69 -32.28
CA ASN A 84 -1.67 2.01 -31.65
C ASN A 84 -2.19 3.15 -32.56
N GLU A 85 -2.38 2.94 -33.85
CA GLU A 85 -2.92 3.95 -34.77
C GLU A 85 -4.45 4.02 -34.68
N ASN A 86 -5.10 2.87 -34.54
CA ASN A 86 -6.56 2.75 -34.54
C ASN A 86 -7.18 2.81 -33.14
N VAL A 87 -6.44 2.42 -32.10
CA VAL A 87 -6.99 2.14 -30.76
C VAL A 87 -6.26 2.92 -29.68
N LYS A 88 -7.01 3.36 -28.68
CA LYS A 88 -6.50 3.94 -27.43
C LYS A 88 -7.22 3.32 -26.24
N PHE A 89 -6.50 2.55 -25.43
CA PHE A 89 -6.99 2.04 -24.16
C PHE A 89 -6.87 3.11 -23.07
N ILE A 90 -7.89 3.22 -22.22
CA ILE A 90 -8.00 4.22 -21.16
C ILE A 90 -8.35 3.52 -19.85
N GLY A 91 -7.60 3.81 -18.80
CA GLY A 91 -7.91 3.36 -17.43
C GLY A 91 -7.65 4.47 -16.41
N TRP A 92 -7.98 4.24 -15.14
CA TRP A 92 -7.83 5.28 -14.10
C TRP A 92 -6.37 5.40 -13.64
N ASN A 93 -5.84 4.32 -13.05
CA ASN A 93 -4.45 4.15 -12.63
C ASN A 93 -3.89 2.87 -13.27
N PRO A 94 -3.68 2.87 -14.59
CA PRO A 94 -3.73 1.66 -15.40
C PRO A 94 -2.44 0.82 -15.36
N HIS A 95 -1.92 0.49 -14.17
CA HIS A 95 -0.68 -0.27 -14.07
C HIS A 95 -0.86 -1.71 -14.57
N LEU A 96 -1.93 -2.38 -14.14
CA LEU A 96 -2.26 -3.74 -14.56
C LEU A 96 -2.68 -3.74 -16.04
N GLU A 97 -3.58 -2.83 -16.41
CA GLU A 97 -4.09 -2.69 -17.77
C GLU A 97 -2.94 -2.44 -18.74
N ASN A 98 -2.01 -1.53 -18.41
CA ASN A 98 -0.85 -1.26 -19.26
C ASN A 98 0.08 -2.46 -19.41
N SER A 99 0.32 -3.22 -18.33
CA SER A 99 1.08 -4.48 -18.38
C SER A 99 0.42 -5.47 -19.34
N ILE A 100 -0.90 -5.63 -19.25
CA ILE A 100 -1.67 -6.57 -20.05
C ILE A 100 -1.76 -6.11 -21.51
N THR A 101 -2.27 -4.90 -21.79
CA THR A 101 -2.49 -4.44 -23.18
C THR A 101 -1.19 -4.33 -23.97
N THR A 102 -0.07 -4.03 -23.31
CA THR A 102 1.26 -4.04 -23.93
C THR A 102 1.68 -5.47 -24.31
N LYS A 103 1.45 -6.46 -23.44
CA LYS A 103 1.70 -7.88 -23.77
C LYS A 103 0.77 -8.41 -24.85
N LEU A 104 -0.51 -8.00 -24.84
CA LEU A 104 -1.52 -8.52 -25.77
C LEU A 104 -1.41 -7.89 -27.17
N PHE A 105 -1.16 -6.59 -27.27
CA PHE A 105 -1.25 -5.84 -28.54
C PHE A 105 -0.06 -4.94 -28.83
N ASN A 106 0.92 -4.83 -27.91
CA ASN A 106 1.95 -3.80 -27.96
C ASN A 106 1.37 -2.37 -27.95
N ILE A 107 0.28 -2.17 -27.18
CA ILE A 107 -0.40 -0.87 -27.04
C ILE A 107 -0.46 -0.52 -25.54
N PRO A 108 0.01 0.68 -25.14
CA PRO A 108 -0.09 1.11 -23.76
C PRO A 108 -1.54 1.45 -23.38
N THR A 109 -1.85 1.33 -22.10
CA THR A 109 -3.10 1.88 -21.54
C THR A 109 -2.81 3.25 -20.95
N TYR A 110 -3.57 4.25 -21.39
CA TYR A 110 -3.39 5.64 -20.99
C TYR A 110 -4.21 5.94 -19.73
N ALA A 111 -3.59 6.57 -18.74
CA ALA A 111 -4.32 7.07 -17.59
C ALA A 111 -5.27 8.20 -18.04
N LEU A 112 -6.55 8.12 -17.64
CA LEU A 112 -7.51 9.20 -17.83
C LEU A 112 -7.00 10.50 -17.19
N TYR A 113 -6.22 10.38 -16.10
CA TYR A 113 -5.48 11.48 -15.50
C TYR A 113 -4.08 11.04 -15.04
N LYS A 114 -3.04 11.60 -15.66
CA LYS A 114 -1.63 11.19 -15.50
C LYS A 114 -1.07 11.29 -14.07
N GLU A 115 -1.61 12.19 -13.25
CA GLU A 115 -1.17 12.40 -11.86
C GLU A 115 -2.11 11.78 -10.82
N SER A 116 -3.04 10.95 -11.27
CA SER A 116 -3.99 10.30 -10.38
C SER A 116 -3.27 9.30 -9.48
N GLN A 117 -3.18 9.60 -8.18
CA GLN A 117 -3.03 8.57 -7.14
C GLN A 117 -4.31 8.40 -6.33
N ILE A 118 -5.37 9.09 -6.75
CA ILE A 118 -6.66 9.16 -6.06
C ILE A 118 -7.44 7.90 -6.40
N SER A 119 -8.21 7.36 -5.44
CA SER A 119 -9.04 6.19 -5.74
C SER A 119 -10.23 6.62 -6.61
N LEU A 120 -10.71 5.69 -7.43
CA LEU A 120 -11.78 5.95 -8.37
C LEU A 120 -13.10 6.26 -7.64
N GLU A 121 -13.35 5.56 -6.54
CA GLU A 121 -14.52 5.70 -5.65
C GLU A 121 -14.62 7.12 -5.08
N LEU A 122 -13.50 7.70 -4.63
CA LEU A 122 -13.52 9.04 -4.04
C LEU A 122 -13.98 10.10 -5.04
N ILE A 123 -13.57 9.99 -6.30
CA ILE A 123 -13.89 10.97 -7.34
C ILE A 123 -15.31 10.79 -7.87
N THR A 124 -15.83 9.57 -7.78
CA THR A 124 -17.14 9.20 -8.32
C THR A 124 -18.25 9.17 -7.28
N LYS A 125 -17.99 9.56 -6.03
CA LYS A 125 -18.96 9.65 -4.93
C LYS A 125 -20.25 10.45 -5.25
N GLY A 126 -20.21 11.35 -6.23
CA GLY A 126 -21.38 12.10 -6.71
C GLY A 126 -22.21 11.40 -7.80
N GLY A 127 -21.84 10.18 -8.19
CA GLY A 127 -22.56 9.35 -9.16
C GLY A 127 -23.39 8.25 -8.49
N ASN A 128 -24.22 7.57 -9.29
CA ASN A 128 -25.04 6.45 -8.84
C ASN A 128 -24.25 5.14 -9.01
N PHE A 129 -23.30 4.90 -8.11
CA PHE A 129 -22.43 3.71 -8.11
C PHE A 129 -22.61 2.92 -6.81
N SER A 130 -22.26 1.64 -6.82
CA SER A 130 -22.34 0.82 -5.59
C SER A 130 -21.14 1.08 -4.69
N ASP A 131 -21.39 1.03 -3.39
CA ASP A 131 -20.34 0.99 -2.37
C ASP A 131 -20.19 -0.41 -1.75
N ASP A 132 -21.14 -1.32 -2.01
CA ASP A 132 -21.11 -2.69 -1.52
C ASP A 132 -21.07 -3.68 -2.69
N TYR A 133 -19.96 -4.41 -2.77
CA TYR A 133 -19.72 -5.46 -3.74
C TYR A 133 -19.46 -6.77 -3.00
N PHE A 134 -19.48 -7.89 -3.73
CA PHE A 134 -19.07 -9.20 -3.22
C PHE A 134 -19.98 -9.76 -2.11
N GLU A 135 -21.27 -9.44 -2.10
CA GLU A 135 -22.22 -9.95 -1.08
C GLU A 135 -22.23 -11.49 -1.04
N TYR A 136 -22.36 -12.13 -2.21
CA TYR A 136 -22.35 -13.58 -2.27
C TYR A 136 -20.99 -14.15 -1.87
N PHE A 137 -19.90 -13.56 -2.38
CA PHE A 137 -18.55 -13.99 -1.99
C PHE A 137 -18.31 -13.90 -0.48
N LYS A 138 -18.79 -12.86 0.21
CA LYS A 138 -18.68 -12.69 1.67
C LYS A 138 -19.53 -13.70 2.45
N SER A 139 -20.54 -14.31 1.82
CA SER A 139 -21.44 -15.29 2.44
C SER A 139 -20.99 -16.75 2.31
N LEU A 140 -19.85 -17.02 1.67
CA LEU A 140 -19.37 -18.39 1.47
C LEU A 140 -18.92 -19.02 2.80
N ASP A 141 -19.40 -20.24 3.08
CA ASP A 141 -18.92 -21.05 4.21
C ASP A 141 -17.63 -21.80 3.85
N LEU A 142 -16.58 -21.05 3.50
CA LEU A 142 -15.26 -21.62 3.22
C LEU A 142 -14.43 -21.68 4.50
N LYS A 143 -14.17 -22.91 4.96
CA LYS A 143 -13.29 -23.21 6.11
C LYS A 143 -11.81 -23.07 5.74
N ASP A 144 -11.42 -21.89 5.26
CA ASP A 144 -10.06 -21.52 4.87
C ASP A 144 -9.65 -20.21 5.57
N GLU A 145 -8.50 -20.24 6.24
CA GLU A 145 -7.98 -19.08 6.99
C GLU A 145 -7.70 -17.89 6.06
N MET A 146 -7.27 -18.16 4.82
CA MET A 146 -6.98 -17.12 3.85
C MET A 146 -8.24 -16.45 3.35
N TYR A 147 -9.30 -17.21 3.04
CA TYR A 147 -10.62 -16.67 2.75
C TYR A 147 -11.11 -15.78 3.90
N THR A 148 -10.99 -16.27 5.14
CA THR A 148 -11.37 -15.50 6.34
C THR A 148 -10.61 -14.17 6.40
N SER A 149 -9.28 -14.19 6.20
CA SER A 149 -8.44 -13.00 6.17
C SER A 149 -8.85 -12.01 5.05
N VAL A 150 -9.18 -12.53 3.86
CA VAL A 150 -9.65 -11.73 2.72
C VAL A 150 -10.95 -11.01 3.06
N VAL A 151 -11.94 -11.71 3.60
CA VAL A 151 -13.23 -11.11 4.00
C VAL A 151 -13.01 -10.04 5.07
N HIS A 152 -12.24 -10.33 6.12
CA HIS A 152 -11.96 -9.38 7.20
C HIS A 152 -11.19 -8.14 6.74
N SER A 153 -10.41 -8.24 5.66
CA SER A 153 -9.68 -7.10 5.12
C SER A 153 -10.60 -5.98 4.60
N GLY A 154 -11.82 -6.32 4.17
CA GLY A 154 -12.78 -5.40 3.57
C GLY A 154 -12.34 -4.81 2.21
N LYS A 155 -11.21 -5.24 1.64
CA LYS A 155 -10.64 -4.66 0.41
C LYS A 155 -11.20 -5.37 -0.82
N THR A 156 -12.02 -4.67 -1.61
CA THR A 156 -12.67 -5.17 -2.83
C THR A 156 -11.67 -5.75 -3.84
N GLY A 157 -10.56 -5.07 -4.14
CA GLY A 157 -9.54 -5.61 -5.06
C GLY A 157 -8.86 -6.89 -4.55
N VAL A 158 -8.77 -7.09 -3.24
CA VAL A 158 -8.28 -8.36 -2.65
C VAL A 158 -9.32 -9.46 -2.83
N MET A 159 -10.60 -9.14 -2.60
CA MET A 159 -11.72 -10.06 -2.84
C MET A 159 -11.84 -10.44 -4.32
N ALA A 160 -11.62 -9.52 -5.25
CA ALA A 160 -11.63 -9.77 -6.69
C ALA A 160 -10.51 -10.76 -7.10
N SER A 161 -9.28 -10.50 -6.64
CA SER A 161 -8.13 -11.39 -6.87
C SER A 161 -8.35 -12.79 -6.26
N TYR A 162 -8.86 -12.87 -5.03
CA TYR A 162 -9.16 -14.15 -4.38
C TYR A 162 -10.35 -14.87 -5.04
N SER A 163 -11.35 -14.16 -5.54
CA SER A 163 -12.44 -14.74 -6.33
C SER A 163 -11.90 -15.42 -7.59
N GLY A 164 -10.96 -14.78 -8.29
CA GLY A 164 -10.22 -15.40 -9.39
C GLY A 164 -9.49 -16.68 -8.96
N PHE A 165 -8.85 -16.67 -7.79
CA PHE A 165 -8.20 -17.85 -7.22
C PHE A 165 -9.19 -18.99 -6.93
N ILE A 166 -10.33 -18.72 -6.29
CA ILE A 166 -11.38 -19.73 -6.04
C ILE A 166 -11.87 -20.33 -7.36
N LEU A 167 -12.19 -19.47 -8.33
CA LEU A 167 -12.68 -19.91 -9.65
C LEU A 167 -11.63 -20.75 -10.36
N TYR A 168 -10.36 -20.35 -10.33
CA TYR A 168 -9.26 -21.14 -10.88
C TYR A 168 -9.17 -22.52 -10.22
N CYS A 169 -9.21 -22.58 -8.89
CA CYS A 169 -9.21 -23.82 -8.12
C CYS A 169 -10.40 -24.73 -8.47
N TYR A 170 -11.59 -24.14 -8.61
CA TYR A 170 -12.81 -24.84 -9.00
C TYR A 170 -12.67 -25.53 -10.36
N PHE A 171 -12.22 -24.80 -11.38
CA PHE A 171 -12.10 -25.34 -12.75
C PHE A 171 -10.90 -26.27 -12.93
N LYS A 172 -9.75 -25.95 -12.32
CA LYS A 172 -8.52 -26.76 -12.42
C LYS A 172 -8.45 -27.92 -11.42
N LYS A 173 -9.40 -28.01 -10.49
CA LYS A 173 -9.42 -29.00 -9.40
C LYS A 173 -8.11 -28.99 -8.59
N LYS A 174 -7.63 -27.80 -8.26
CA LYS A 174 -6.39 -27.56 -7.50
C LYS A 174 -6.69 -26.93 -6.15
N TYR A 175 -5.77 -27.10 -5.20
CA TYR A 175 -5.77 -26.56 -3.82
C TYR A 175 -6.92 -27.06 -2.93
N TYR A 176 -8.15 -27.09 -3.44
CA TYR A 176 -9.31 -27.71 -2.81
C TYR A 176 -9.70 -29.00 -3.53
N LYS A 177 -10.33 -29.95 -2.84
CA LYS A 177 -11.00 -31.06 -3.53
C LYS A 177 -12.20 -30.49 -4.29
N LYS A 178 -12.38 -30.92 -5.54
CA LYS A 178 -13.45 -30.42 -6.43
C LYS A 178 -14.83 -30.47 -5.77
N ASP A 179 -15.12 -31.54 -5.04
CA ASP A 179 -16.42 -31.77 -4.42
C ASP A 179 -16.64 -30.92 -3.16
N GLU A 180 -15.58 -30.41 -2.54
CA GLU A 180 -15.68 -29.48 -1.41
C GLU A 180 -16.06 -28.09 -1.91
N LEU A 181 -15.38 -27.56 -2.93
CA LEU A 181 -15.74 -26.26 -3.51
C LEU A 181 -17.13 -26.28 -4.13
N LYS A 182 -17.51 -27.35 -4.84
CA LYS A 182 -18.84 -27.46 -5.46
C LYS A 182 -20.01 -27.36 -4.49
N LYS A 183 -19.80 -27.73 -3.22
CA LYS A 183 -20.83 -27.65 -2.18
C LYS A 183 -21.07 -26.22 -1.71
N VAL A 184 -20.04 -25.38 -1.77
CA VAL A 184 -20.05 -24.04 -1.16
C VAL A 184 -20.10 -22.93 -2.23
N VAL A 185 -19.47 -23.15 -3.38
CA VAL A 185 -19.26 -22.15 -4.43
C VAL A 185 -20.25 -22.33 -5.57
N ASN A 186 -21.09 -21.31 -5.76
CA ASN A 186 -21.84 -21.09 -6.98
C ASN A 186 -21.04 -20.16 -7.91
N VAL A 187 -20.45 -20.74 -8.95
CA VAL A 187 -19.64 -20.02 -9.95
C VAL A 187 -20.41 -18.84 -10.55
N SER A 188 -21.67 -19.02 -10.92
CA SER A 188 -22.46 -17.96 -11.55
C SER A 188 -22.62 -16.74 -10.65
N LYS A 189 -22.76 -16.95 -9.33
CA LYS A 189 -22.91 -15.85 -8.39
C LYS A 189 -21.58 -15.13 -8.13
N ILE A 190 -20.46 -15.86 -7.96
CA ILE A 190 -19.12 -15.22 -7.85
C ILE A 190 -18.80 -14.42 -9.12
N THR A 191 -19.06 -15.00 -10.29
CA THR A 191 -18.85 -14.31 -11.56
C THR A 191 -19.77 -13.10 -11.70
N SER A 192 -20.99 -13.14 -11.16
CA SER A 192 -21.90 -11.99 -11.13
C SER A 192 -21.38 -10.87 -10.23
N ASP A 193 -20.89 -11.18 -9.03
CA ASP A 193 -20.28 -10.18 -8.12
C ASP A 193 -19.08 -9.50 -8.80
N LEU A 194 -18.19 -10.29 -9.39
CA LEU A 194 -17.03 -9.78 -10.16
C LEU A 194 -17.47 -8.92 -11.35
N ALA A 195 -18.48 -9.38 -12.11
CA ALA A 195 -18.99 -8.65 -13.26
C ALA A 195 -19.57 -7.30 -12.85
N TYR A 196 -20.32 -7.27 -11.76
CA TYR A 196 -20.91 -6.04 -11.24
C TYR A 196 -19.82 -5.06 -10.80
N TYR A 197 -18.88 -5.50 -9.97
CA TYR A 197 -17.75 -4.70 -9.49
C TYR A 197 -16.92 -4.10 -10.64
N ASN A 198 -16.41 -4.96 -11.53
CA ASN A 198 -15.50 -4.54 -12.58
C ASN A 198 -16.21 -3.69 -13.66
N ARG A 199 -17.49 -3.96 -13.92
CA ARG A 199 -18.31 -3.11 -14.82
C ARG A 199 -18.52 -1.71 -14.24
N ASP A 200 -18.76 -1.63 -12.94
CA ASP A 200 -18.97 -0.35 -12.25
C ASP A 200 -17.74 0.55 -12.37
N ASP A 201 -16.53 -0.02 -12.30
CA ASP A 201 -15.29 0.74 -12.49
C ASP A 201 -15.15 1.32 -13.90
N VAL A 202 -15.52 0.58 -14.94
CA VAL A 202 -15.55 1.13 -16.32
C VAL A 202 -16.63 2.22 -16.47
N LEU A 203 -17.78 2.07 -15.81
CA LEU A 203 -18.81 3.11 -15.80
C LEU A 203 -18.36 4.37 -15.05
N LYS A 204 -17.62 4.22 -13.95
CA LYS A 204 -16.97 5.32 -13.24
C LYS A 204 -15.96 6.07 -14.12
N LEU A 205 -15.14 5.35 -14.91
CA LEU A 205 -14.25 5.97 -15.89
C LEU A 205 -15.02 6.84 -16.90
N HIS A 206 -16.11 6.31 -17.44
CA HIS A 206 -16.99 7.02 -18.36
C HIS A 206 -17.63 8.24 -17.70
N TYR A 207 -18.14 8.11 -16.48
CA TYR A 207 -18.70 9.22 -15.71
C TYR A 207 -17.67 10.34 -15.50
N ILE A 208 -16.43 10.01 -15.16
CA ILE A 208 -15.36 11.01 -15.01
C ILE A 208 -15.12 11.75 -16.33
N LYS A 209 -15.09 11.02 -17.46
CA LYS A 209 -14.94 11.63 -18.78
C LYS A 209 -16.09 12.61 -19.07
N GLN A 210 -17.33 12.23 -18.79
CA GLN A 210 -18.50 13.09 -19.04
C GLN A 210 -18.51 14.34 -18.16
N ASN A 211 -18.00 14.23 -16.93
CA ASN A 211 -18.01 15.30 -15.94
C ASN A 211 -16.63 15.95 -15.76
N TRP A 212 -15.75 15.82 -16.74
CA TRP A 212 -14.34 16.20 -16.61
C TRP A 212 -14.15 17.67 -16.21
N THR A 213 -14.91 18.57 -16.83
CA THR A 213 -14.85 20.03 -16.56
C THR A 213 -15.12 20.38 -15.09
N THR A 214 -16.02 19.63 -14.44
CA THR A 214 -16.35 19.81 -13.02
C THR A 214 -15.39 19.08 -12.09
N LEU A 215 -14.92 17.88 -12.48
CA LEU A 215 -14.11 17.01 -11.63
C LEU A 215 -12.63 17.38 -11.66
N GLU A 216 -12.08 17.80 -12.80
CA GLU A 216 -10.65 18.11 -12.96
C GLU A 216 -10.14 19.14 -11.93
N PRO A 217 -10.82 20.28 -11.67
CA PRO A 217 -10.36 21.22 -10.65
C PRO A 217 -10.33 20.61 -9.25
N LYS A 218 -11.30 19.75 -8.90
CA LYS A 218 -11.37 19.05 -7.62
C LYS A 218 -10.22 18.03 -7.49
N ILE A 219 -9.97 17.25 -8.54
CA ILE A 219 -8.86 16.30 -8.63
C ILE A 219 -7.52 17.02 -8.46
N LYS A 220 -7.29 18.12 -9.20
CA LYS A 220 -6.07 18.95 -9.07
C LYS A 220 -5.90 19.47 -7.64
N LYS A 221 -6.97 19.92 -6.99
CA LYS A 221 -6.95 20.38 -5.60
C LYS A 221 -6.59 19.25 -4.63
N LEU A 222 -7.20 18.07 -4.79
CA LEU A 222 -6.88 16.88 -3.98
C LEU A 222 -5.40 16.50 -4.10
N ASN A 223 -4.87 16.46 -5.33
CA ASN A 223 -3.47 16.13 -5.58
C ASN A 223 -2.52 17.12 -4.91
N LYS A 224 -2.79 18.42 -5.00
CA LYS A 224 -2.00 19.45 -4.30
C LYS A 224 -1.98 19.22 -2.79
N ILE A 225 -3.13 18.88 -2.18
CA ILE A 225 -3.19 18.59 -0.74
C ILE A 225 -2.42 17.31 -0.41
N ARG A 226 -2.54 16.26 -1.22
CA ARG A 226 -1.79 15.02 -1.02
C ARG A 226 -0.27 15.21 -1.13
N GLN A 227 0.20 15.99 -2.09
CA GLN A 227 1.62 16.34 -2.19
C GLN A 227 2.12 17.06 -0.93
N LYS A 228 1.31 17.96 -0.35
CA LYS A 228 1.62 18.60 0.94
C LYS A 228 1.67 17.58 2.08
N ILE A 229 0.73 16.65 2.13
CA ILE A 229 0.71 15.56 3.12
C ILE A 229 1.99 14.73 3.03
N ILE A 230 2.36 14.28 1.82
CA ILE A 230 3.59 13.49 1.59
C ILE A 230 4.83 14.27 2.03
N LYS A 231 4.90 15.58 1.71
CA LYS A 231 6.01 16.44 2.13
C LYS A 231 6.14 16.49 3.66
N ILE A 232 5.02 16.69 4.36
CA ILE A 232 4.99 16.73 5.84
C ILE A 232 5.36 15.36 6.43
N GLN A 233 4.88 14.26 5.85
CA GLN A 233 5.23 12.91 6.30
C GLN A 233 6.73 12.64 6.14
N ASN A 234 7.32 13.02 5.02
CA ASN A 234 8.76 12.90 4.78
C ASN A 234 9.58 13.77 5.75
N GLU A 235 9.08 14.94 6.10
CA GLU A 235 9.70 15.80 7.12
C GLU A 235 9.66 15.15 8.50
N ILE A 236 8.52 14.57 8.90
CA ILE A 236 8.41 13.81 10.16
C ILE A 236 9.40 12.64 10.18
N ILE A 237 9.55 11.89 9.09
CA ILE A 237 10.51 10.79 8.99
C ILE A 237 11.94 11.32 9.17
N LYS A 238 12.32 12.38 8.43
CA LYS A 238 13.65 13.00 8.55
C LYS A 238 13.94 13.50 9.98
N LEU A 239 12.98 14.16 10.61
CA LEU A 239 13.11 14.63 11.99
C LEU A 239 13.26 13.46 12.98
N SER A 240 12.51 12.38 12.76
CA SER A 240 12.59 11.17 13.58
C SER A 240 13.95 10.48 13.42
N ASP A 241 14.47 10.41 12.20
CA ASP A 241 15.81 9.87 11.93
C ASP A 241 16.92 10.73 12.53
N THR A 242 16.83 12.05 12.42
CA THR A 242 17.78 12.97 13.06
C THR A 242 17.76 12.80 14.58
N LYS A 243 16.56 12.75 15.18
CA LYS A 243 16.39 12.48 16.62
C LYS A 243 17.07 11.16 17.00
N ARG A 244 16.83 10.09 16.24
CA ARG A 244 17.46 8.78 16.47
C ARG A 244 18.98 8.86 16.41
N ARG A 245 19.56 9.49 15.38
CA ARG A 245 21.03 9.63 15.25
C ARG A 245 21.67 10.42 16.38
N ILE A 246 21.02 11.50 16.83
CA ILE A 246 21.49 12.28 17.98
C ILE A 246 21.52 11.38 19.22
N ILE A 247 20.44 10.63 19.48
CA ILE A 247 20.37 9.69 20.59
C ILE A 247 21.45 8.61 20.48
N GLU A 248 21.59 7.95 19.32
CA GLU A 248 22.62 6.93 19.08
C GLU A 248 24.04 7.48 19.28
N SER A 249 24.32 8.70 18.84
CA SER A 249 25.63 9.35 19.04
C SER A 249 25.93 9.59 20.51
N GLU A 250 24.93 10.04 21.29
CA GLU A 250 25.08 10.26 22.72
C GLU A 250 25.27 8.93 23.46
N VAL A 251 24.51 7.90 23.09
CA VAL A 251 24.66 6.55 23.65
C VAL A 251 26.03 5.97 23.36
N ASN A 252 26.52 6.08 22.12
CA ASN A 252 27.85 5.59 21.74
C ASN A 252 28.97 6.37 22.44
N LEU A 253 28.84 7.68 22.60
CA LEU A 253 29.77 8.48 23.40
C LEU A 253 29.81 7.98 24.85
N GLN A 254 28.65 7.69 25.45
CA GLN A 254 28.57 7.16 26.82
C GLN A 254 29.17 5.75 26.94
N LEU A 255 28.95 4.87 25.96
CA LEU A 255 29.55 3.53 25.92
C LEU A 255 31.07 3.60 25.75
N ASN A 256 31.57 4.44 24.85
CA ASN A 256 33.00 4.66 24.64
C ASN A 256 33.67 5.26 25.89
N LEU A 257 32.99 6.16 26.60
CA LEU A 257 33.45 6.67 27.89
C LEU A 257 33.50 5.56 28.94
N ASN A 258 32.50 4.69 29.02
CA ASN A 258 32.52 3.55 29.93
C ASN A 258 33.66 2.58 29.61
N ASP A 259 33.90 2.27 28.33
CA ASP A 259 35.01 1.42 27.91
C ASP A 259 36.37 2.06 28.20
N TYR A 260 36.49 3.38 28.03
CA TYR A 260 37.68 4.13 28.42
C TYR A 260 37.90 4.08 29.93
N PHE A 261 36.87 4.30 30.74
CA PHE A 261 36.95 4.19 32.19
C PHE A 261 37.27 2.77 32.67
N ASN A 262 36.77 1.74 31.98
CA ASN A 262 37.09 0.34 32.27
C ASN A 262 38.54 -0.04 31.95
N LYS A 263 39.21 0.73 31.06
CA LYS A 263 40.61 0.53 30.66
C LYS A 263 41.60 1.40 31.45
N MET A 264 41.12 2.41 32.18
CA MET A 264 41.95 3.25 33.03
C MET A 264 42.40 2.49 34.28
N ASN A 265 43.63 2.80 34.73
CA ASN A 265 44.20 2.20 35.92
C ASN A 265 43.41 2.67 37.16
N PRO A 266 43.02 1.80 38.10
CA PRO A 266 42.14 2.14 39.24
C PRO A 266 42.65 3.27 40.14
N ASN A 267 43.92 3.66 40.01
CA ASN A 267 44.57 4.66 40.85
C ASN A 267 44.28 6.13 40.42
N GLU A 268 43.52 6.38 39.34
CA GLU A 268 43.32 7.72 38.75
C GLU A 268 41.86 8.24 38.68
N LEU A 269 40.86 7.60 39.32
CA LEU A 269 39.42 7.86 39.02
C LEU A 269 38.52 8.25 40.22
N ASP A 270 37.74 9.35 40.07
CA ASP A 270 36.70 9.84 41.00
C ASP A 270 35.37 9.06 40.89
N ILE A 271 35.18 8.14 41.82
CA ILE A 271 34.10 7.14 41.91
C ILE A 271 32.70 7.76 42.12
N LYS A 272 32.57 8.86 42.88
CA LYS A 272 31.24 9.43 43.21
C LYS A 272 30.60 10.14 42.02
N SER A 273 31.44 10.63 41.11
CA SER A 273 31.02 11.24 39.85
C SER A 273 30.59 10.18 38.82
N GLY A 274 31.26 9.03 38.77
CA GLY A 274 30.87 7.91 37.90
C GLY A 274 29.55 7.26 38.27
N ILE A 275 29.27 7.07 39.58
CA ILE A 275 27.98 6.54 40.04
C ILE A 275 26.85 7.53 39.74
N ASN A 276 27.05 8.82 40.00
CA ASN A 276 26.06 9.86 39.65
C ASN A 276 25.80 9.95 38.14
N LEU A 277 26.82 9.72 37.32
CA LEU A 277 26.67 9.68 35.87
C LEU A 277 25.88 8.45 35.43
N LEU A 278 26.20 7.27 35.95
CA LEU A 278 25.47 6.03 35.68
C LEU A 278 24.01 6.12 36.13
N GLU A 279 23.72 6.66 37.32
CA GLU A 279 22.34 6.88 37.79
C GLU A 279 21.56 7.88 36.93
N LYS A 280 22.22 8.92 36.41
CA LYS A 280 21.60 9.87 35.47
C LYS A 280 21.34 9.24 34.12
N ILE A 281 22.27 8.45 33.60
CA ILE A 281 22.10 7.66 32.38
C ILE A 281 20.90 6.72 32.57
N ILE A 282 20.84 5.96 33.67
CA ILE A 282 19.73 5.07 33.98
C ILE A 282 18.39 5.81 34.04
N LYS A 283 18.32 6.98 34.69
CA LYS A 283 17.10 7.82 34.74
C LYS A 283 16.69 8.37 33.37
N LEU A 284 17.65 8.71 32.50
CA LEU A 284 17.38 9.16 31.13
C LEU A 284 16.82 8.02 30.27
N TYR A 285 17.39 6.82 30.40
CA TYR A 285 16.89 5.62 29.71
C TYR A 285 15.48 5.22 30.19
N GLN A 286 15.18 5.34 31.49
CA GLN A 286 13.83 5.17 32.04
C GLN A 286 12.84 6.21 31.47
N LYS A 287 13.26 7.48 31.34
CA LYS A 287 12.44 8.54 30.72
C LYS A 287 12.20 8.32 29.22
N TRP A 288 13.07 7.55 28.55
CA TRP A 288 12.99 7.23 27.13
C TRP A 288 12.24 5.92 26.81
N GLY A 289 11.80 5.16 27.82
CA GLY A 289 10.90 3.99 27.65
C GLY A 289 11.57 2.67 27.27
N TYR A 290 12.86 2.49 27.54
CA TYR A 290 13.59 1.24 27.26
C TYR A 290 13.60 0.27 28.46
N ASP A 291 13.59 -1.04 28.18
CA ASP A 291 13.46 -2.13 29.17
C ASP A 291 14.73 -2.33 30.03
N TYR A 292 14.55 -2.36 31.35
CA TYR A 292 15.57 -2.14 32.40
C TYR A 292 16.46 -3.37 32.69
N LYS A 293 16.04 -4.57 32.27
CA LYS A 293 16.63 -5.85 32.70
C LYS A 293 18.08 -6.09 32.29
N TYR A 294 18.55 -5.48 31.20
CA TYR A 294 19.91 -5.72 30.71
C TYR A 294 20.99 -4.90 31.43
N TYR A 295 20.61 -3.79 32.08
CA TYR A 295 21.56 -2.84 32.67
C TYR A 295 21.75 -3.02 34.18
N SER A 296 20.79 -3.60 34.90
CA SER A 296 20.86 -3.76 36.37
C SER A 296 21.99 -4.69 36.83
N SER A 297 22.34 -5.70 36.03
CA SER A 297 23.41 -6.66 36.30
C SER A 297 24.81 -6.06 36.14
N ALA A 298 25.00 -5.19 35.13
CA ALA A 298 26.25 -4.45 34.91
C ALA A 298 26.50 -3.42 36.03
N VAL A 299 25.44 -2.73 36.46
CA VAL A 299 25.49 -1.74 37.55
C VAL A 299 25.85 -2.43 38.88
N ALA A 300 25.20 -3.55 39.22
CA ALA A 300 25.46 -4.27 40.47
C ALA A 300 26.92 -4.78 40.61
N ASN A 301 27.56 -5.15 39.49
CA ASN A 301 28.96 -5.56 39.47
C ASN A 301 29.93 -4.38 39.62
N LEU A 302 29.59 -3.21 39.08
CA LEU A 302 30.38 -1.99 39.21
C LEU A 302 30.33 -1.43 40.63
N THR A 303 29.17 -1.47 41.28
CA THR A 303 29.00 -0.96 42.66
C THR A 303 29.84 -1.72 43.69
N LYS A 304 30.10 -3.02 43.47
CA LYS A 304 30.89 -3.87 44.38
C LYS A 304 32.39 -3.59 44.36
N LYS A 305 32.93 -3.03 43.27
CA LYS A 305 34.37 -2.80 43.08
C LYS A 305 34.85 -1.41 43.54
N TRP A 306 33.93 -0.53 43.95
CA TRP A 306 34.12 0.92 43.91
C TRP A 306 34.04 1.63 45.28
N THR A 307 34.17 0.91 46.40
CA THR A 307 33.95 1.49 47.75
C THR A 307 35.18 2.17 48.39
N SER A 308 36.27 2.41 47.65
CA SER A 308 37.50 2.98 48.22
C SER A 308 38.08 4.08 47.32
N ILE A 309 38.31 5.25 47.94
CA ILE A 309 39.12 6.39 47.47
C ILE A 309 38.31 7.59 46.95
N LYS A 310 38.86 8.79 47.22
CA LYS A 310 38.21 10.09 47.39
C LYS A 310 38.83 11.12 46.42
N VAL A 311 38.01 12.08 46.01
CA VAL A 311 38.33 13.40 45.39
C VAL A 311 38.56 13.32 43.85
N LEU A 312 38.16 14.23 42.92
CA LEU A 312 37.89 15.69 42.89
C LEU A 312 37.07 16.15 41.64
N LYS A 313 36.40 17.29 41.80
CA LYS A 313 35.90 18.30 40.83
C LYS A 313 36.45 18.26 39.38
N SER A 314 35.62 17.84 38.41
CA SER A 314 35.71 18.29 36.99
C SER A 314 34.39 18.18 36.18
N PHE A 315 33.25 17.91 36.83
CA PHE A 315 32.02 17.47 36.14
C PHE A 315 30.97 18.56 35.82
N VAL A 316 31.28 19.85 36.04
CA VAL A 316 30.28 20.93 35.95
C VAL A 316 29.99 21.35 34.51
N ASP A 317 30.93 21.18 33.56
CA ASP A 317 30.77 21.66 32.19
C ASP A 317 29.93 20.73 31.29
N LYS A 318 29.92 19.42 31.54
CA LYS A 318 29.17 18.41 30.75
C LYS A 318 27.66 18.42 30.99
N LYS A 319 27.19 19.00 32.10
CA LYS A 319 25.75 19.18 32.39
C LYS A 319 25.11 20.17 31.40
N SER A 320 25.89 21.16 30.94
CA SER A 320 25.42 22.14 29.94
C SER A 320 25.24 21.49 28.56
N GLU A 321 26.10 20.54 28.18
CA GLU A 321 26.03 19.84 26.89
C GLU A 321 24.87 18.84 26.84
N GLN A 322 24.66 18.07 27.92
CA GLN A 322 23.49 17.18 28.02
C GLN A 322 22.17 17.96 27.98
N GLN A 323 22.11 19.12 28.64
CA GLN A 323 20.94 19.98 28.60
C GLN A 323 20.70 20.53 27.19
N LYS A 324 21.76 20.95 26.47
CA LYS A 324 21.66 21.37 25.06
C LYS A 324 21.08 20.26 24.17
N ILE A 325 21.51 19.01 24.35
CA ILE A 325 20.97 17.87 23.57
C ILE A 325 19.48 17.64 23.91
N ILE A 326 19.12 17.69 25.19
CA ILE A 326 17.71 17.58 25.63
C ILE A 326 16.86 18.68 24.99
N ASP A 327 17.36 19.92 24.97
CA ASP A 327 16.67 21.06 24.39
C ASP A 327 16.50 20.90 22.86
N ILE A 328 17.52 20.37 22.17
CA ILE A 328 17.45 20.04 20.74
C ILE A 328 16.39 18.96 20.48
N VAL A 329 16.40 17.87 21.25
CA VAL A 329 15.42 16.76 21.10
C VAL A 329 14.00 17.25 21.37
N ASN A 330 13.79 18.03 22.43
CA ASN A 330 12.50 18.65 22.72
C ASN A 330 12.05 19.61 21.61
N GLY A 331 12.99 20.36 21.02
CA GLY A 331 12.75 21.19 19.86
C GLY A 331 12.26 20.39 18.65
N ILE A 332 12.90 19.25 18.36
CA ILE A 332 12.49 18.33 17.30
C ILE A 332 11.08 17.77 17.58
N ASP A 333 10.79 17.34 18.81
CA ASP A 333 9.47 16.82 19.18
C ASP A 333 8.37 17.88 19.02
N LYS A 334 8.66 19.14 19.36
CA LYS A 334 7.74 20.27 19.11
C LYS A 334 7.48 20.47 17.61
N GLN A 335 8.50 20.35 16.76
CA GLN A 335 8.34 20.42 15.30
C GLN A 335 7.51 19.25 14.77
N ILE A 336 7.79 18.01 15.18
CA ILE A 336 7.00 16.83 14.81
C ILE A 336 5.53 17.02 15.23
N SER A 337 5.28 17.54 16.43
CA SER A 337 3.91 17.83 16.91
C SER A 337 3.19 18.84 16.02
N LYS A 338 3.86 19.92 15.60
CA LYS A 338 3.31 20.89 14.64
C LYS A 338 3.01 20.24 13.29
N CYS A 339 3.93 19.44 12.76
CA CYS A 339 3.72 18.70 11.51
C CYS A 339 2.51 17.76 11.60
N ARG A 340 2.34 17.05 12.72
CA ARG A 340 1.18 16.17 12.98
C ARG A 340 -0.14 16.96 13.03
N GLN A 341 -0.15 18.14 13.64
CA GLN A 341 -1.34 18.99 13.65
C GLN A 341 -1.69 19.46 12.24
N SER A 342 -0.71 19.97 11.47
CA SER A 342 -0.91 20.35 10.07
C SER A 342 -1.41 19.19 9.21
N LEU A 343 -0.94 17.97 9.46
CA LEU A 343 -1.40 16.75 8.80
C LEU A 343 -2.88 16.46 9.11
N LYS A 344 -3.29 16.63 10.37
CA LYS A 344 -4.69 16.47 10.82
C LYS A 344 -5.59 17.47 10.10
N ASP A 345 -5.19 18.72 10.04
CA ASP A 345 -5.97 19.80 9.40
C ASP A 345 -6.09 19.58 7.88
N LEU A 346 -5.01 19.16 7.22
CA LEU A 346 -5.04 18.82 5.78
C LEU A 346 -5.94 17.62 5.50
N LYS A 347 -5.92 16.58 6.34
CA LYS A 347 -6.82 15.41 6.21
C LYS A 347 -8.29 15.80 6.39
N ALA A 348 -8.59 16.68 7.36
CA ALA A 348 -9.95 17.18 7.55
C ALA A 348 -10.44 17.97 6.32
N ASN A 349 -9.55 18.72 5.67
CA ASN A 349 -9.88 19.45 4.44
C ASN A 349 -10.09 18.54 3.22
N LEU A 350 -9.41 17.39 3.15
CA LEU A 350 -9.64 16.40 2.07
C LEU A 350 -11.07 15.88 2.06
N LEU A 351 -11.64 15.61 3.25
CA LEU A 351 -13.00 15.10 3.42
C LEU A 351 -14.10 16.08 2.99
N LYS A 352 -13.74 17.34 2.69
CA LYS A 352 -14.70 18.41 2.33
C LYS A 352 -14.73 18.72 0.83
N ILE A 353 -13.89 18.09 0.00
CA ILE A 353 -13.78 18.43 -1.43
C ILE A 353 -14.83 17.70 -2.29
N PHE A 354 -15.25 16.53 -1.85
CA PHE A 354 -16.29 15.67 -2.42
C PHE A 354 -17.24 15.30 -1.30
#